data_AF-A0A7K6IJU3-F1
#
_entry.id   AF-A0A7K6IJU3-F1
#
_cell.length_a   1.000
_cell.length_b   1.000
_cell.length_c   1.000
_cell.angle_alpha   90.00
_cell.angle_beta   90.00
_cell.angle_gamma   90.00
#
_symmetry.space_group_name_H-M   'P 1'
#
loop_
_entity.id
_entity.type
_entity.pdbx_description
1 polymer ?
#
loop_
_entity_poly.entity_id
_entity_poly.type
_entity_poly.pdbx_seq_one_letter_code
_entity_poly.pdbx_strand_id
1 'polypeptide(L)'
;SLQVRHILCEKHGRAMEAMEKLKSGQRFSEVAAQYSEDKARQGGDLGWMTRGSMVGPFQEAAFALPVSSMDKPVYTDPPVKTKFGYHIIMVEGRK
;
A
#
# COMPACT_ATOMS: atom_id res chain seq x y z
N SER A 1 -3.95 16.17 -1.73
CA SER A 1 -4.13 14.80 -2.29
C SER A 1 -2.81 14.05 -2.22
N LEU A 2 -2.87 12.72 -2.29
CA LEU A 2 -1.69 11.87 -2.15
C LEU A 2 -1.54 11.00 -3.39
N GLN A 3 -0.30 10.82 -3.85
CA GLN A 3 0.03 9.74 -4.77
C GLN A 3 0.29 8.50 -3.92
N VAL A 4 -0.54 7.47 -4.10
CA VAL A 4 -0.55 6.29 -3.23
C VAL A 4 -0.37 5.01 -4.02
N ARG A 5 0.38 4.09 -3.41
CA ARG A 5 0.57 2.72 -3.87
C ARG A 5 0.14 1.78 -2.76
N HIS A 6 -0.49 0.66 -3.11
CA HIS A 6 -0.91 -0.33 -2.10
C HIS A 6 -0.74 -1.78 -2.55
N ILE A 7 -0.71 -2.66 -1.57
CA ILE A 7 -0.87 -4.11 -1.73
C ILE A 7 -2.15 -4.47 -0.99
N LEU A 8 -3.18 -4.89 -1.71
CA LEU A 8 -4.42 -5.37 -1.14
C LEU A 8 -4.42 -6.91 -1.12
N CYS A 9 -4.69 -7.51 0.02
CA CYS A 9 -4.98 -8.94 0.12
C CYS A 9 -6.24 -9.15 0.96
N GLU A 10 -7.17 -9.97 0.50
CA GLU A 10 -8.38 -10.30 1.29
C GLU A 10 -8.01 -11.02 2.61
N LYS A 11 -7.02 -11.92 2.54
CA LYS A 11 -6.58 -12.75 3.68
C LYS A 11 -5.41 -12.13 4.43
N HIS A 12 -5.50 -12.13 5.77
CA HIS A 12 -4.44 -11.62 6.64
C HIS A 12 -3.10 -12.33 6.43
N GLY A 13 -3.10 -13.67 6.32
CA GLY A 13 -1.86 -14.44 6.08
C GLY A 13 -1.13 -14.03 4.81
N ARG A 14 -1.87 -13.77 3.72
CA ARG A 14 -1.29 -13.33 2.45
C ARG A 14 -0.69 -11.92 2.54
N ALA A 15 -1.33 -11.02 3.29
CA ALA A 15 -0.79 -9.70 3.58
C ALA A 15 0.49 -9.77 4.43
N MET A 16 0.53 -10.67 5.42
CA MET A 16 1.73 -10.89 6.24
C MET A 16 2.88 -11.46 5.40
N GLU A 17 2.63 -12.40 4.49
CA GLU A 17 3.66 -12.87 3.57
C GLU A 17 4.21 -11.75 2.68
N ALA A 18 3.35 -10.90 2.12
CA ALA A 18 3.78 -9.72 1.37
C ALA A 18 4.63 -8.77 2.22
N MET A 19 4.25 -8.58 3.49
CA MET A 19 5.00 -7.77 4.46
C MET A 19 6.43 -8.29 4.66
N GLU A 20 6.58 -9.61 4.81
CA GLU A 20 7.90 -10.24 4.97
C GLU A 20 8.76 -10.08 3.71
N LYS A 21 8.16 -10.15 2.50
CA LYS A 21 8.88 -9.86 1.26
C LYS A 21 9.39 -8.42 1.22
N LEU A 22 8.57 -7.45 1.62
CA LEU A 22 9.01 -6.04 1.72
C LEU A 22 10.14 -5.88 2.74
N LYS A 23 10.03 -6.52 3.91
CA LYS A 23 11.06 -6.48 4.97
C LYS A 23 12.38 -7.12 4.52
N SER A 24 12.33 -8.13 3.66
CA SER A 24 13.52 -8.73 3.03
C SER A 24 14.19 -7.84 1.96
N GLY A 25 13.63 -6.67 1.66
CA GLY A 25 14.18 -5.71 0.70
C GLY A 25 13.66 -5.87 -0.73
N GLN A 26 12.61 -6.68 -0.97
CA GLN A 26 11.99 -6.74 -2.29
C GLN A 26 11.28 -5.42 -2.62
N ARG A 27 11.29 -5.04 -3.90
CA ARG A 27 10.69 -3.78 -4.35
C ARG A 27 9.18 -3.83 -4.17
N PHE A 28 8.60 -2.73 -3.70
CA PHE A 28 7.16 -2.65 -3.44
C PHE A 28 6.31 -3.06 -4.65
N SER A 29 6.68 -2.62 -5.85
CA SER A 29 5.99 -2.94 -7.10
C SER A 29 6.02 -4.43 -7.44
N GLU A 30 7.11 -5.12 -7.12
CA GLU A 30 7.26 -6.56 -7.38
C GLU A 30 6.40 -7.37 -6.41
N VAL A 31 6.41 -6.99 -5.12
CA VAL A 31 5.55 -7.61 -4.13
C VAL A 31 4.09 -7.34 -4.46
N ALA A 32 3.73 -6.11 -4.84
CA ALA A 32 2.38 -5.79 -5.28
C ALA A 32 1.94 -6.60 -6.50
N ALA A 33 2.83 -6.81 -7.48
CA ALA A 33 2.52 -7.62 -8.67
C ALA A 33 2.25 -9.09 -8.35
N GLN A 34 2.87 -9.63 -7.31
CA GLN A 34 2.72 -11.03 -6.91
C GLN A 34 1.56 -11.25 -5.91
N TYR A 35 1.40 -10.34 -4.96
CA TYR A 35 0.51 -10.54 -3.80
C TYR A 35 -0.78 -9.74 -3.87
N SER A 36 -0.77 -8.56 -4.52
CA SER A 36 -1.93 -7.68 -4.53
C SER A 36 -3.05 -8.26 -5.38
N GLU A 37 -4.27 -8.15 -4.87
CA GLU A 37 -5.52 -8.48 -5.57
C GLU A 37 -6.10 -7.26 -6.29
N ASP A 38 -5.54 -6.07 -6.05
CA ASP A 38 -5.87 -4.84 -6.76
C ASP A 38 -4.62 -4.16 -7.35
N LYS A 39 -4.76 -3.58 -8.55
CA LYS A 39 -3.68 -2.91 -9.30
C LYS A 39 -2.36 -3.68 -9.40
N ALA A 40 -2.38 -5.02 -9.29
CA ALA A 40 -1.19 -5.85 -9.30
C ALA A 40 -0.31 -5.61 -10.54
N ARG A 41 -0.94 -5.53 -11.72
CA ARG A 41 -0.24 -5.25 -12.99
C ARG A 41 0.39 -3.86 -13.06
N GLN A 42 -0.04 -2.92 -12.23
CA GLN A 42 0.53 -1.58 -12.09
C GLN A 42 1.50 -1.50 -10.89
N GLY A 43 1.88 -2.63 -10.31
CA GLY A 43 2.68 -2.69 -9.10
C GLY A 43 1.99 -2.03 -7.90
N GLY A 44 0.66 -2.05 -7.85
CA GLY A 44 -0.13 -1.46 -6.76
C GLY A 44 -0.39 0.04 -6.90
N ASP A 45 -0.04 0.67 -8.02
CA ASP A 45 -0.22 2.11 -8.20
C ASP A 45 -1.70 2.50 -8.31
N LEU A 46 -2.18 3.33 -7.39
CA LEU A 46 -3.51 3.92 -7.44
C LEU A 46 -3.49 5.34 -8.05
N GLY A 47 -2.30 5.91 -8.27
CA GLY A 47 -2.12 7.27 -8.72
C GLY A 47 -2.50 8.31 -7.66
N TRP A 48 -2.91 9.48 -8.13
CA TRP A 48 -3.28 10.61 -7.27
C TRP A 48 -4.71 10.47 -6.74
N MET A 49 -4.84 10.31 -5.42
CA MET A 49 -6.09 10.18 -4.69
C MET A 49 -6.38 11.44 -3.87
N THR A 50 -7.61 11.95 -3.94
CA THR A 50 -8.06 13.10 -3.17
C THR A 50 -8.60 12.67 -1.81
N ARG A 51 -8.64 13.62 -0.86
CA ARG A 51 -9.31 13.36 0.42
C ARG A 51 -10.80 13.15 0.15
N GLY A 52 -11.37 12.06 0.67
CA GLY A 52 -12.74 11.63 0.43
C GLY A 52 -12.89 10.54 -0.64
N SER A 53 -11.88 10.30 -1.50
CA SER A 53 -11.95 9.23 -2.51
C SER A 53 -11.45 7.87 -2.01
N MET A 54 -10.91 7.82 -0.79
CA MET A 54 -10.37 6.62 -0.13
C MET A 54 -11.30 6.19 1.01
N VAL A 55 -11.31 4.89 1.32
CA VAL A 55 -12.03 4.38 2.51
C VAL A 55 -11.38 4.89 3.78
N GLY A 56 -12.16 5.14 4.83
CA GLY A 56 -11.71 5.81 6.07
C GLY A 56 -10.37 5.32 6.63
N PRO A 57 -10.23 4.02 6.98
CA PRO A 57 -8.98 3.50 7.55
C PRO A 57 -7.80 3.62 6.59
N PHE A 58 -8.02 3.40 5.29
CA PHE A 58 -6.98 3.57 4.27
C PHE A 58 -6.52 5.03 4.20
N GLN A 59 -7.49 5.96 4.19
CA GLN A 59 -7.20 7.38 4.12
C GLN A 59 -6.39 7.85 5.32
N GLU A 60 -6.82 7.51 6.53
CA GLU A 60 -6.14 7.93 7.76
C GLU A 60 -4.69 7.43 7.77
N ALA A 61 -4.47 6.16 7.43
CA ALA A 61 -3.13 5.59 7.34
C ALA A 61 -2.29 6.25 6.23
N ALA A 62 -2.84 6.46 5.04
CA ALA A 62 -2.13 7.13 3.94
C ALA A 62 -1.73 8.57 4.32
N PHE A 63 -2.59 9.33 4.99
CA PHE A 63 -2.28 10.69 5.42
C PHE A 63 -1.30 10.74 6.61
N ALA A 64 -1.22 9.70 7.42
CA ALA A 64 -0.24 9.58 8.50
C ALA A 64 1.16 9.25 7.98
N LEU A 65 1.28 8.62 6.81
CA LEU A 65 2.57 8.28 6.22
C LEU A 65 3.30 9.51 5.65
N PRO A 66 4.63 9.61 5.87
CA PRO A 66 5.46 10.56 5.13
C PRO A 66 5.55 10.16 3.66
N VAL A 67 5.89 11.12 2.82
CA VAL A 67 6.24 10.83 1.42
C VAL A 67 7.55 10.03 1.39
N SER A 68 7.58 8.97 0.59
CA SER A 68 8.72 8.06 0.46
C SER A 68 8.96 7.71 -1.01
N SER A 69 10.04 6.99 -1.29
CA SER A 69 10.38 6.53 -2.65
C SER A 69 10.49 5.02 -2.70
N MET A 70 10.44 4.46 -3.91
CA MET A 70 10.61 3.02 -4.13
C MET A 70 11.93 2.44 -3.61
N ASP A 71 12.98 3.27 -3.50
CA ASP A 71 14.29 2.85 -3.00
C ASP A 71 14.38 2.91 -1.46
N LYS A 72 13.58 3.78 -0.84
CA LYS A 72 13.46 3.92 0.62
C LYS A 72 11.98 3.99 1.00
N PRO A 73 11.24 2.88 0.84
CA PRO A 73 9.80 2.90 0.98
C PRO A 73 9.43 3.01 2.45
N VAL A 74 8.49 3.90 2.77
CA VAL A 74 7.84 3.97 4.08
C VAL A 74 6.41 3.53 3.88
N TYR A 75 6.05 2.43 4.52
CA TYR A 75 4.74 1.81 4.39
C TYR A 75 4.13 1.47 5.75
N THR A 76 2.84 1.19 5.76
CA THR A 76 2.11 0.81 6.97
C THR A 76 2.59 -0.53 7.52
N ASP A 77 3.08 -0.54 8.76
CA ASP A 77 3.34 -1.74 9.58
C ASP A 77 2.62 -1.57 10.92
N PRO A 78 1.57 -2.35 11.24
CA PRO A 78 1.03 -3.52 10.50
C PRO A 78 0.11 -3.15 9.30
N PRO A 79 -0.34 -4.14 8.48
CA PRO A 79 -1.30 -3.92 7.40
C PRO A 79 -2.64 -3.34 7.89
N VAL A 80 -3.19 -2.39 7.15
CA VAL A 80 -4.43 -1.68 7.46
C VAL A 80 -5.64 -2.48 7.01
N LYS A 81 -6.52 -2.83 7.95
CA LYS A 81 -7.77 -3.54 7.64
C LYS A 81 -8.85 -2.57 7.15
N THR A 82 -9.48 -2.90 6.03
CA THR A 82 -10.68 -2.24 5.51
C THR A 82 -11.76 -3.27 5.18
N LYS A 83 -12.89 -2.82 4.63
CA LYS A 83 -13.93 -3.72 4.11
C LYS A 83 -13.48 -4.58 2.93
N PHE A 84 -12.38 -4.24 2.25
CA PHE A 84 -11.85 -4.99 1.11
C PHE A 84 -10.81 -6.03 1.52
N GLY A 85 -10.27 -5.96 2.74
CA GLY A 85 -9.19 -6.82 3.20
C GLY A 85 -8.11 -6.03 3.93
N TYR A 86 -6.87 -6.45 3.77
CA TYR A 86 -5.68 -5.88 4.40
C TYR A 86 -4.84 -5.14 3.36
N HIS A 87 -4.47 -3.92 3.69
CA HIS A 87 -3.71 -3.04 2.81
C HIS A 87 -2.34 -2.74 3.40
N ILE A 88 -1.29 -2.93 2.62
CA ILE A 88 0.01 -2.31 2.90
C ILE A 88 0.07 -1.07 2.02
N ILE A 89 0.22 0.12 2.62
CA ILE A 89 0.07 1.40 1.92
C ILE A 89 1.42 2.12 1.93
N MET A 90 1.77 2.74 0.81
CA MET A 90 2.93 3.62 0.65
C MET A 90 2.51 4.92 -0.04
N VAL A 91 3.14 6.04 0.34
CA VAL A 91 2.90 7.35 -0.27
C VAL A 91 4.14 7.78 -1.06
N GLU A 92 3.94 8.10 -2.34
CA GLU A 92 5.01 8.53 -3.27
C GLU A 92 5.00 10.06 -3.48
N GLY A 93 3.91 10.74 -3.15
CA GLY A 93 3.78 12.18 -3.33
C GLY A 93 2.65 12.81 -2.52
N ARG A 94 2.79 14.09 -2.18
CA ARG A 94 1.81 14.87 -1.43
C ARG A 94 1.69 16.27 -2.04
N LYS A 95 0.45 16.71 -2.26
CA LYS A 95 0.10 18.08 -2.67
C LYS A 95 -1.07 18.61 -1.84
#